data_AF-A0A965QH13-F1
#
_entry.id   AF-A0A965QH13-F1
#
_cell.length_a   1.000
_cell.length_b   1.000
_cell.length_c   1.000
_cell.angle_alpha   90.00
_cell.angle_beta   90.00
_cell.angle_gamma   90.00
#
_symmetry.space_group_name_H-M   'P 1'
#
loop_
_entity.id
_entity.type
_entity.pdbx_description
1 polymer ?
#
loop_
_entity_poly.entity_id
_entity_poly.type
_entity_poly.pdbx_seq_one_letter_code
_entity_poly.pdbx_strand_id
1 'polypeptide(L)'
;MDMSSPSSNSFSCKKLSITFSQRFRSALIWISFASLFEFSCAKLPSKEHQDSRVFEAWDVINQPSRFGRQFETRYENLPKSGMLGTIPWSDYYWPTQRAGIAYRWQLPGSPPFGYSLYSRQNISSMSSEQLAQLSPAEKLDIFMGRFDYPTVSSERKRTYPGAAAWEGLCHGWAPAALEFVEPHAVTVEGSGDVRIPFGSSDVKAILTWYMATRSTSIAVGLGGRCNFSGSLGMNTSACRDANAGAFHIVLSNMLGRAKEGFIIDVARAAEIWNQPVYGFRSRELSRQGASPGAAPGTRQEIIVESEVYYTVEVEPQWNALGQRLERPAVNSIVYRYRLELDAQGQIRGGEWLQESRPDFLWLQQHNGFSDEANAKAIEKIFRASTL
;
A
#
# COMPACT_ATOMS: atom_id res chain seq x y z
N MET A 1 67.83 4.31 -3.69
CA MET A 1 66.90 4.60 -2.58
C MET A 1 66.02 5.76 -3.03
N ASP A 2 64.93 5.57 -3.78
CA ASP A 2 64.09 4.35 -3.94
C ASP A 2 63.42 3.98 -2.60
N MET A 3 62.09 3.90 -2.43
CA MET A 3 60.92 3.96 -3.35
C MET A 3 59.89 5.01 -2.79
N SER A 4 58.65 5.26 -3.26
CA SER A 4 57.77 4.76 -4.34
C SER A 4 56.66 5.81 -4.67
N SER A 5 55.77 5.51 -5.63
CA SER A 5 54.51 6.22 -5.98
C SER A 5 53.27 5.48 -5.37
N PRO A 6 51.95 5.83 -5.56
CA PRO A 6 51.33 6.55 -6.68
C PRO A 6 50.20 7.57 -6.39
N SER A 7 49.67 8.10 -7.50
CA SER A 7 48.76 9.22 -7.74
C SER A 7 47.26 9.00 -7.45
N SER A 8 46.53 10.11 -7.35
CA SER A 8 45.05 10.19 -7.38
C SER A 8 44.56 10.96 -8.61
N ASN A 9 43.73 10.34 -9.46
CA ASN A 9 43.12 11.01 -10.63
C ASN A 9 41.75 11.61 -10.28
N SER A 10 41.56 12.91 -10.50
CA SER A 10 40.26 13.60 -10.38
C SER A 10 39.63 13.85 -11.76
N PHE A 11 38.45 13.29 -12.02
CA PHE A 11 37.68 13.59 -13.23
C PHE A 11 36.87 14.89 -13.08
N SER A 12 36.98 15.79 -14.07
CA SER A 12 36.26 17.07 -14.10
C SER A 12 35.17 17.05 -15.16
N CYS A 13 33.91 17.27 -14.75
CA CYS A 13 32.74 17.18 -15.63
C CYS A 13 32.48 18.54 -16.31
N LYS A 14 32.86 18.66 -17.59
CA LYS A 14 32.56 19.87 -18.39
C LYS A 14 31.09 19.92 -18.82
N LYS A 15 30.40 21.00 -18.46
CA LYS A 15 29.13 21.38 -19.11
C LYS A 15 29.41 21.83 -20.55
N LEU A 16 28.69 21.30 -21.53
CA LEU A 16 28.44 22.00 -22.78
C LEU A 16 27.13 22.78 -22.65
N SER A 17 27.14 24.02 -23.12
CA SER A 17 25.93 24.82 -23.34
C SER A 17 25.91 25.21 -24.82
N ILE A 18 24.80 24.97 -25.51
CA ILE A 18 24.65 25.26 -26.94
C ILE A 18 23.57 26.34 -27.07
N THR A 19 24.00 27.58 -27.27
CA THR A 19 23.13 28.70 -27.63
C THR A 19 22.80 28.63 -29.11
N PHE A 20 21.52 28.47 -29.45
CA PHE A 20 21.04 28.51 -30.84
C PHE A 20 20.57 29.92 -31.19
N SER A 21 21.08 30.51 -32.27
CA SER A 21 20.71 31.86 -32.71
C SER A 21 19.70 31.83 -33.86
N GLN A 22 18.70 32.70 -33.80
CA GLN A 22 17.68 32.82 -34.85
C GLN A 22 18.20 33.63 -36.04
N ARG A 23 18.05 33.11 -37.27
CA ARG A 23 17.73 33.92 -38.47
C ARG A 23 16.84 33.13 -39.44
N PHE A 24 15.69 33.71 -39.77
CA PHE A 24 14.86 33.30 -40.92
C PHE A 24 15.55 33.63 -42.24
N ARG A 25 15.33 32.80 -43.29
CA ARG A 25 14.91 33.25 -44.64
C ARG A 25 14.67 32.10 -45.62
N SER A 26 13.82 32.39 -46.61
CA SER A 26 13.63 31.64 -47.88
C SER A 26 12.88 30.30 -47.79
N ALA A 27 12.24 29.93 -48.89
CA ALA A 27 11.43 28.72 -49.06
C ALA A 27 11.64 28.13 -50.48
N LEU A 28 10.95 27.01 -50.76
CA LEU A 28 10.87 26.31 -52.06
C LEU A 28 12.14 25.58 -52.52
N ILE A 29 12.06 24.25 -52.60
CA ILE A 29 11.89 23.51 -53.87
C ILE A 29 11.49 22.06 -53.55
N TRP A 30 10.58 21.48 -54.36
CA TRP A 30 10.20 20.07 -54.27
C TRP A 30 11.13 19.21 -55.14
N ILE A 31 11.74 18.18 -54.55
CA ILE A 31 12.26 17.01 -55.28
C ILE A 31 11.87 15.76 -54.48
N SER A 32 10.96 14.95 -55.02
CA SER A 32 10.68 13.61 -54.50
C SER A 32 11.50 12.59 -55.31
N PHE A 33 12.47 11.96 -54.66
CA PHE A 33 13.19 10.80 -55.21
C PHE A 33 12.85 9.57 -54.37
N ALA A 34 12.34 8.52 -55.01
CA ALA A 34 12.04 7.26 -54.36
C ALA A 34 13.29 6.39 -54.30
N SER A 35 13.63 5.88 -53.10
CA SER A 35 14.65 4.84 -52.90
C SER A 35 14.28 3.94 -51.73
N LEU A 36 13.75 2.77 -52.09
CA LEU A 36 13.89 1.47 -51.42
C LEU A 36 14.33 1.48 -49.95
N PHE A 37 13.38 1.22 -49.05
CA PHE A 37 13.63 0.47 -47.81
C PHE A 37 12.68 -0.72 -47.76
N GLU A 38 13.23 -1.93 -47.82
CA GLU A 38 12.47 -3.16 -47.66
C GLU A 38 12.05 -3.32 -46.19
N PHE A 39 10.75 -3.19 -45.91
CA PHE A 39 10.20 -3.54 -44.61
C PHE A 39 10.14 -5.06 -44.45
N SER A 40 11.30 -5.66 -44.17
CA SER A 40 11.38 -7.04 -43.71
C SER A 40 10.57 -7.19 -42.42
N CYS A 41 9.49 -7.98 -42.48
CA CYS A 41 8.66 -8.30 -41.32
C CYS A 41 9.37 -9.30 -40.40
N ALA A 42 10.45 -8.84 -39.77
CA ALA A 42 11.07 -9.54 -38.66
C ALA A 42 10.04 -9.68 -37.52
N LYS A 43 9.59 -10.91 -37.27
CA LYS A 43 8.87 -11.23 -36.04
C LYS A 43 9.77 -10.84 -34.87
N LEU A 44 9.31 -9.90 -34.03
CA LEU A 44 9.90 -9.71 -32.71
C LEU A 44 9.91 -11.09 -32.02
N PRO A 45 11.06 -11.55 -31.47
CA PRO A 45 11.06 -12.76 -30.68
C PRO A 45 10.11 -12.55 -29.50
N SER A 46 9.20 -13.50 -29.29
CA SER A 46 8.47 -13.58 -28.04
C SER A 46 9.48 -13.59 -26.90
N LYS A 47 9.36 -12.66 -25.93
CA LYS A 47 10.17 -12.69 -24.71
C LYS A 47 10.03 -14.10 -24.12
N GLU A 48 11.14 -14.85 -24.08
CA GLU A 48 11.17 -16.09 -23.33
C GLU A 48 10.80 -15.77 -21.88
N HIS A 49 9.85 -16.49 -21.32
CA HIS A 49 9.60 -16.43 -19.88
C HIS A 49 10.90 -16.87 -19.19
N GLN A 50 11.41 -16.05 -18.28
CA GLN A 50 12.50 -16.46 -17.41
C GLN A 50 11.91 -17.40 -16.35
N ASP A 51 11.71 -18.68 -16.70
CA ASP A 51 11.39 -19.74 -15.75
C ASP A 51 12.38 -19.65 -14.58
N SER A 52 11.87 -19.54 -13.35
CA SER A 52 12.68 -19.52 -12.14
C SER A 52 13.29 -20.90 -11.96
N ARG A 53 14.60 -21.05 -12.27
CA ARG A 53 15.27 -22.35 -12.38
C ARG A 53 15.56 -23.05 -11.04
N VAL A 54 14.70 -22.87 -10.04
CA VAL A 54 14.83 -23.51 -8.72
C VAL A 54 13.44 -23.82 -8.14
N PHE A 55 13.14 -25.11 -7.98
CA PHE A 55 11.95 -25.68 -7.30
C PHE A 55 11.08 -24.69 -6.50
N GLU A 56 9.87 -24.36 -7.00
CA GLU A 56 9.00 -23.29 -6.46
C GLU A 56 7.97 -23.75 -5.40
N ALA A 57 8.37 -24.75 -4.61
CA ALA A 57 7.72 -25.03 -3.33
C ALA A 57 7.92 -23.83 -2.38
N TRP A 58 6.88 -23.44 -1.62
CA TRP A 58 7.03 -22.34 -0.68
C TRP A 58 8.01 -22.66 0.45
N ASP A 59 8.81 -21.67 0.82
CA ASP A 59 9.75 -21.75 1.92
C ASP A 59 9.11 -21.32 3.26
N VAL A 60 9.90 -21.24 4.33
CA VAL A 60 9.40 -20.95 5.69
C VAL A 60 8.78 -19.55 5.80
N ILE A 61 9.17 -18.55 4.99
CA ILE A 61 8.50 -17.23 5.01
C ILE A 61 7.22 -17.21 4.17
N ASN A 62 7.05 -18.16 3.25
CA ASN A 62 5.88 -18.27 2.38
C ASN A 62 4.85 -19.33 2.80
N GLN A 63 5.05 -20.04 3.91
CA GLN A 63 4.04 -21.00 4.41
C GLN A 63 2.70 -20.31 4.73
N PRO A 64 1.56 -20.72 4.12
CA PRO A 64 0.27 -20.07 4.34
C PRO A 64 -0.21 -20.07 5.81
N SER A 65 0.21 -21.06 6.60
CA SER A 65 -0.07 -21.13 8.05
C SER A 65 0.47 -19.94 8.85
N ARG A 66 1.46 -19.20 8.34
CA ARG A 66 1.97 -17.95 8.95
C ARG A 66 0.93 -16.85 9.02
N PHE A 67 -0.16 -16.95 8.26
CA PHE A 67 -1.29 -16.01 8.32
C PHE A 67 -2.18 -16.17 9.57
N GLY A 68 -1.79 -17.01 10.55
CA GLY A 68 -2.53 -17.17 11.81
C GLY A 68 -3.90 -17.85 11.63
N ARG A 69 -4.04 -18.69 10.60
CA ARG A 69 -5.27 -19.38 10.20
C ARG A 69 -4.96 -20.80 9.73
N GLN A 70 -5.93 -21.70 9.84
CA GLN A 70 -5.93 -22.96 9.09
C GLN A 70 -6.64 -22.73 7.76
N PHE A 71 -6.09 -23.28 6.68
CA PHE A 71 -6.58 -23.03 5.32
C PHE A 71 -6.84 -24.33 4.58
N GLU A 72 -7.87 -24.29 3.73
CA GLU A 72 -8.04 -25.27 2.65
C GLU A 72 -6.91 -25.09 1.63
N THR A 73 -6.37 -26.21 1.12
CA THR A 73 -5.29 -26.21 0.12
C THR A 73 -5.62 -27.01 -1.13
N ARG A 74 -6.73 -27.76 -1.16
CA ARG A 74 -7.17 -28.48 -2.36
C ARG A 74 -7.79 -27.50 -3.34
N TYR A 75 -7.24 -27.41 -4.55
CA TYR A 75 -7.69 -26.41 -5.54
C TYR A 75 -9.20 -26.47 -5.82
N GLU A 76 -9.77 -27.66 -5.99
CA GLU A 76 -11.20 -27.81 -6.30
C GLU A 76 -12.14 -27.42 -5.12
N ASN A 77 -11.61 -27.34 -3.89
CA ASN A 77 -12.34 -26.91 -2.70
C ASN A 77 -12.20 -25.39 -2.44
N LEU A 78 -11.38 -24.69 -3.22
CA LEU A 78 -11.13 -23.25 -3.07
C LEU A 78 -12.09 -22.43 -3.93
N PRO A 79 -12.88 -21.49 -3.34
CA PRO A 79 -13.73 -20.58 -4.10
C PRO A 79 -12.94 -19.81 -5.15
N LYS A 80 -13.51 -19.66 -6.36
CA LYS A 80 -12.89 -18.88 -7.45
C LYS A 80 -13.25 -17.38 -7.40
N SER A 81 -13.99 -16.96 -6.38
CA SER A 81 -14.24 -15.55 -6.08
C SER A 81 -14.63 -15.36 -4.63
N GLY A 82 -14.54 -14.12 -4.16
CA GLY A 82 -14.91 -13.72 -2.82
C GLY A 82 -14.85 -12.20 -2.70
N MET A 83 -15.72 -11.64 -1.89
CA MET A 83 -15.75 -10.20 -1.60
C MET A 83 -16.31 -10.01 -0.18
N LEU A 84 -15.87 -8.95 0.49
CA LEU A 84 -16.45 -8.52 1.76
C LEU A 84 -17.86 -7.98 1.57
N GLY A 85 -18.68 -8.02 2.63
CA GLY A 85 -20.02 -7.42 2.63
C GLY A 85 -19.99 -5.88 2.64
N THR A 86 -18.86 -5.29 2.99
CA THR A 86 -18.59 -3.85 3.02
C THR A 86 -17.25 -3.56 2.36
N ILE A 87 -17.18 -2.52 1.54
CA ILE A 87 -15.90 -2.05 0.97
C ILE A 87 -15.15 -1.25 2.06
N PRO A 88 -13.85 -1.51 2.29
CA PRO A 88 -12.99 -0.69 3.16
C PRO A 88 -13.02 0.78 2.75
N TRP A 89 -12.78 1.70 3.68
CA TRP A 89 -12.80 3.13 3.35
C TRP A 89 -11.44 3.64 2.87
N SER A 90 -11.47 4.41 1.79
CA SER A 90 -10.32 5.21 1.35
C SER A 90 -10.03 6.37 2.28
N ASP A 91 -8.75 6.71 2.39
CA ASP A 91 -8.24 7.88 3.12
C ASP A 91 -6.90 8.35 2.52
N TYR A 92 -6.26 9.35 3.12
CA TYR A 92 -5.16 10.09 2.50
C TYR A 92 -3.73 9.55 2.73
N TYR A 93 -3.55 8.35 3.28
CA TYR A 93 -2.25 7.79 3.74
C TYR A 93 -1.40 8.67 4.70
N TRP A 94 -1.80 9.91 4.99
CA TRP A 94 -1.18 10.89 5.89
C TRP A 94 0.35 11.05 5.70
N PRO A 95 0.77 11.61 4.54
CA PRO A 95 2.17 11.75 4.15
C PRO A 95 3.05 12.44 5.19
N THR A 96 4.23 11.86 5.38
CA THR A 96 5.33 12.36 6.20
C THR A 96 5.78 13.75 5.74
N GLN A 97 5.84 14.00 4.43
CA GLN A 97 6.15 15.34 3.86
C GLN A 97 5.09 16.42 4.16
N ARG A 98 3.84 16.05 4.50
CA ARG A 98 2.78 16.99 4.94
C ARG A 98 2.57 16.99 6.47
N ALA A 99 3.54 16.52 7.25
CA ALA A 99 3.45 16.42 8.72
C ALA A 99 2.42 15.42 9.27
N GLY A 100 2.02 14.40 8.48
CA GLY A 100 1.16 13.32 8.96
C GLY A 100 -0.20 13.81 9.45
N ILE A 101 -0.71 13.25 10.56
CA ILE A 101 -2.02 13.64 11.10
C ILE A 101 -1.99 14.98 11.86
N ALA A 102 -0.83 15.65 11.90
CA ALA A 102 -0.71 17.05 12.32
C ALA A 102 -0.97 18.05 11.17
N TYR A 103 -1.36 17.60 9.97
CA TYR A 103 -1.72 18.48 8.86
C TYR A 103 -3.08 19.15 9.07
N ARG A 104 -3.13 20.49 8.99
CA ARG A 104 -4.38 21.28 8.97
C ARG A 104 -5.00 21.25 7.57
N TRP A 105 -5.49 20.09 7.15
CA TRP A 105 -6.03 19.85 5.79
C TRP A 105 -7.23 20.75 5.43
N GLN A 106 -8.04 21.14 6.42
CA GLN A 106 -9.15 22.10 6.26
C GLN A 106 -8.71 23.58 6.14
N LEU A 107 -7.42 23.89 6.18
CA LEU A 107 -6.89 25.26 6.12
C LEU A 107 -5.92 25.42 4.91
N PRO A 108 -6.45 25.76 3.72
CA PRO A 108 -5.63 25.98 2.53
C PRO A 108 -4.49 26.96 2.77
N GLY A 109 -3.28 26.58 2.34
CA GLY A 109 -2.06 27.38 2.56
C GLY A 109 -1.44 27.28 3.96
N SER A 110 -2.01 26.51 4.89
CA SER A 110 -1.39 26.28 6.21
C SER A 110 -0.02 25.59 6.07
N PRO A 111 1.08 26.13 6.64
CA PRO A 111 2.39 25.50 6.58
C PRO A 111 2.39 24.21 7.42
N PRO A 112 2.65 23.01 6.84
CA PRO A 112 2.40 21.74 7.52
C PRO A 112 3.09 21.59 8.88
N PHE A 113 4.31 22.09 8.99
CA PHE A 113 5.12 22.06 10.22
C PHE A 113 5.11 23.39 10.99
N GLY A 114 4.65 24.48 10.36
CA GLY A 114 4.99 25.85 10.74
C GLY A 114 3.92 26.63 11.50
N TYR A 115 2.81 26.00 11.89
CA TYR A 115 1.73 26.68 12.62
C TYR A 115 1.95 26.68 14.13
N SER A 116 1.51 27.76 14.79
CA SER A 116 1.45 27.90 16.24
C SER A 116 0.29 27.09 16.84
N LEU A 117 0.56 26.52 18.02
CA LEU A 117 -0.42 25.83 18.86
C LEU A 117 -1.13 26.83 19.78
N TYR A 118 -2.33 26.47 20.26
CA TYR A 118 -3.25 27.38 20.95
C TYR A 118 -3.35 27.09 22.45
N SER A 119 -3.45 28.13 23.27
CA SER A 119 -3.75 27.91 24.70
C SER A 119 -5.20 27.48 24.92
N ARG A 120 -5.51 26.91 26.09
CA ARG A 120 -6.90 26.61 26.51
C ARG A 120 -7.81 27.84 26.37
N GLN A 121 -7.32 29.03 26.70
CA GLN A 121 -8.08 30.28 26.58
C GLN A 121 -8.39 30.63 25.11
N ASN A 122 -7.44 30.42 24.19
CA ASN A 122 -7.67 30.65 22.76
C ASN A 122 -8.72 29.67 22.23
N ILE A 123 -8.57 28.37 22.51
CA ILE A 123 -9.53 27.34 22.07
C ILE A 123 -10.93 27.59 22.64
N SER A 124 -11.05 28.00 23.89
CA SER A 124 -12.35 28.34 24.52
C SER A 124 -13.03 29.59 23.91
N SER A 125 -12.32 30.36 23.08
CA SER A 125 -12.84 31.52 22.36
C SER A 125 -13.07 31.29 20.86
N MET A 126 -12.80 30.08 20.35
CA MET A 126 -12.94 29.77 18.93
C MET A 126 -14.37 29.43 18.53
N SER A 127 -14.73 29.79 17.29
CA SER A 127 -15.96 29.30 16.66
C SER A 127 -15.81 27.84 16.20
N SER A 128 -16.93 27.17 15.92
CA SER A 128 -16.94 25.79 15.41
C SER A 128 -16.15 25.67 14.08
N GLU A 129 -16.19 26.70 13.24
CA GLU A 129 -15.50 26.76 11.95
C GLU A 129 -13.98 26.90 12.13
N GLN A 130 -13.54 27.62 13.17
CA GLN A 130 -12.12 27.73 13.53
C GLN A 130 -11.59 26.42 14.13
N LEU A 131 -12.38 25.77 15.00
CA LEU A 131 -12.04 24.44 15.53
C LEU A 131 -12.01 23.39 14.41
N ALA A 132 -12.89 23.49 13.41
CA ALA A 132 -12.93 22.60 12.25
C ALA A 132 -11.65 22.66 11.39
N GLN A 133 -10.93 23.79 11.40
CA GLN A 133 -9.68 24.02 10.65
C GLN A 133 -8.41 23.47 11.33
N LEU A 134 -8.51 23.00 12.58
CA LEU A 134 -7.39 22.37 13.29
C LEU A 134 -7.07 20.99 12.69
N SER A 135 -5.86 20.50 12.90
CA SER A 135 -5.44 19.17 12.44
C SER A 135 -6.05 18.04 13.28
N PRO A 136 -6.15 16.81 12.74
CA PRO A 136 -6.64 15.65 13.51
C PRO A 136 -5.90 15.46 14.84
N ALA A 137 -4.57 15.61 14.86
CA ALA A 137 -3.75 15.55 16.07
C ALA A 137 -4.11 16.64 17.09
N GLU A 138 -4.28 17.90 16.64
CA GLU A 138 -4.71 18.99 17.52
C GLU A 138 -6.10 18.73 18.10
N LYS A 139 -7.05 18.24 17.28
CA LYS A 139 -8.40 17.92 17.73
C LYS A 139 -8.41 16.80 18.78
N LEU A 140 -7.59 15.75 18.61
CA LEU A 140 -7.44 14.69 19.61
C LEU A 140 -6.80 15.21 20.91
N ASP A 141 -5.71 15.96 20.82
CA ASP A 141 -5.03 16.53 21.98
C ASP A 141 -5.96 17.47 22.78
N ILE A 142 -6.69 18.37 22.11
CA ILE A 142 -7.67 19.28 22.73
C ILE A 142 -8.85 18.50 23.34
N PHE A 143 -9.35 17.46 22.66
CA PHE A 143 -10.42 16.60 23.15
C PHE A 143 -10.05 15.94 24.49
N MET A 144 -8.80 15.50 24.62
CA MET A 144 -8.21 14.97 25.84
C MET A 144 -7.78 16.05 26.86
N GLY A 145 -7.92 17.33 26.54
CA GLY A 145 -7.53 18.45 27.42
C GLY A 145 -6.04 18.75 27.47
N ARG A 146 -5.27 18.22 26.51
CA ARG A 146 -3.81 18.22 26.45
C ARG A 146 -3.29 19.39 25.62
N PHE A 147 -3.29 20.57 26.23
CA PHE A 147 -2.74 21.81 25.64
C PHE A 147 -1.20 21.85 25.63
N ASP A 148 -0.56 20.77 26.09
CA ASP A 148 0.85 20.42 25.82
C ASP A 148 1.04 19.67 24.47
N TYR A 149 -0.06 19.33 23.78
CA TYR A 149 -0.10 18.75 22.43
C TYR A 149 0.84 17.57 22.19
N PRO A 150 0.71 16.46 22.96
CA PRO A 150 1.57 15.30 22.84
C PRO A 150 1.44 14.59 21.48
N THR A 151 0.24 14.51 20.89
CA THR A 151 0.03 13.86 19.57
C THR A 151 0.68 14.68 18.47
N VAL A 152 0.44 16.00 18.43
CA VAL A 152 1.12 16.90 17.47
C VAL A 152 2.64 16.85 17.65
N SER A 153 3.12 16.83 18.89
CA SER A 153 4.54 16.75 19.22
C SER A 153 5.18 15.41 18.83
N SER A 154 4.40 14.31 18.83
CA SER A 154 4.85 13.01 18.34
C SER A 154 4.91 12.98 16.82
N GLU A 155 3.85 13.41 16.14
CA GLU A 155 3.80 13.45 14.67
C GLU A 155 4.89 14.37 14.09
N ARG A 156 5.08 15.57 14.64
CA ARG A 156 6.17 16.50 14.24
C ARG A 156 7.59 15.98 14.51
N LYS A 157 7.75 14.90 15.30
CA LYS A 157 9.03 14.18 15.45
C LYS A 157 9.16 13.01 14.46
N ARG A 158 8.05 12.35 14.13
CA ARG A 158 7.98 11.27 13.12
C ARG A 158 8.14 11.82 11.70
N THR A 159 7.83 13.09 11.47
CA THR A 159 7.66 13.67 10.14
C THR A 159 8.62 14.82 9.84
N TYR A 160 8.95 15.02 8.56
CA TYR A 160 9.94 15.98 8.10
C TYR A 160 9.67 16.40 6.63
N PRO A 161 9.98 17.65 6.22
CA PRO A 161 9.61 18.16 4.89
C PRO A 161 10.34 17.48 3.71
N GLY A 162 11.48 16.84 3.96
CA GLY A 162 12.32 16.19 2.95
C GLY A 162 12.05 14.70 2.75
N ALA A 163 10.96 14.17 3.30
CA ALA A 163 10.57 12.77 3.16
C ALA A 163 10.23 12.41 1.71
N ALA A 164 10.43 11.15 1.33
CA ALA A 164 10.01 10.64 0.03
C ALA A 164 8.48 10.69 -0.12
N ALA A 165 8.01 10.82 -1.36
CA ALA A 165 6.59 11.09 -1.63
C ALA A 165 5.63 9.97 -1.18
N TRP A 166 6.14 8.74 -0.99
CA TRP A 166 5.40 7.56 -0.52
C TRP A 166 5.47 7.37 1.01
N GLU A 167 6.32 8.11 1.73
CA GLU A 167 6.42 7.98 3.19
C GLU A 167 5.14 8.50 3.87
N GLY A 168 4.52 7.67 4.70
CA GLY A 168 3.33 8.03 5.47
C GLY A 168 2.84 6.89 6.36
N LEU A 169 1.54 6.90 6.63
CA LEU A 169 0.81 5.96 7.48
C LEU A 169 -0.08 4.98 6.68
N CYS A 170 0.29 4.61 5.44
CA CYS A 170 -0.43 3.59 4.65
C CYS A 170 -0.58 2.26 5.43
N HIS A 171 0.44 1.88 6.20
CA HIS A 171 0.45 0.74 7.11
C HIS A 171 -0.50 0.87 8.31
N GLY A 172 -0.92 2.09 8.69
CA GLY A 172 -1.98 2.31 9.67
C GLY A 172 -3.36 2.38 9.04
N TRP A 173 -3.47 2.98 7.85
CA TRP A 173 -4.72 3.14 7.11
C TRP A 173 -5.27 1.79 6.66
N ALA A 174 -4.47 0.96 5.98
CA ALA A 174 -4.96 -0.30 5.42
C ALA A 174 -5.61 -1.24 6.46
N PRO A 175 -5.05 -1.49 7.67
CA PRO A 175 -5.77 -2.25 8.70
C PRO A 175 -6.92 -1.46 9.33
N ALA A 176 -6.83 -0.13 9.47
CA ALA A 176 -7.94 0.67 9.99
C ALA A 176 -9.18 0.62 9.07
N ALA A 177 -8.97 0.61 7.75
CA ALA A 177 -10.01 0.51 6.73
C ALA A 177 -10.71 -0.86 6.72
N LEU A 178 -10.04 -1.91 7.21
CA LEU A 178 -10.58 -3.27 7.36
C LEU A 178 -11.32 -3.45 8.70
N GLU A 179 -10.77 -2.92 9.80
CA GLU A 179 -11.24 -3.18 11.16
C GLU A 179 -12.32 -2.20 11.66
N PHE A 180 -12.47 -1.04 11.02
CA PHE A 180 -13.44 -0.01 11.42
C PHE A 180 -14.42 0.33 10.29
N VAL A 181 -15.71 0.49 10.62
CA VAL A 181 -16.73 1.06 9.72
C VAL A 181 -16.34 2.50 9.33
N GLU A 182 -16.69 2.95 8.12
CA GLU A 182 -16.37 4.33 7.70
C GLU A 182 -16.98 5.37 8.65
N PRO A 183 -16.17 6.23 9.30
CA PRO A 183 -16.68 7.22 10.23
C PRO A 183 -17.23 8.44 9.48
N HIS A 184 -18.34 8.97 9.97
CA HIS A 184 -18.95 10.21 9.48
C HIS A 184 -18.39 11.46 10.18
N ALA A 185 -18.78 12.65 9.70
CA ALA A 185 -18.48 13.90 10.41
C ALA A 185 -19.28 13.98 11.72
N VAL A 186 -18.64 14.40 12.81
CA VAL A 186 -19.24 14.44 14.14
C VAL A 186 -18.72 15.63 14.96
N THR A 187 -19.57 16.20 15.82
CA THR A 187 -19.12 17.15 16.86
C THR A 187 -19.20 16.47 18.22
N VAL A 188 -18.05 16.23 18.86
CA VAL A 188 -17.96 15.51 20.14
C VAL A 188 -17.56 16.46 21.26
N GLU A 189 -18.16 16.29 22.43
CA GLU A 189 -17.82 17.04 23.64
C GLU A 189 -16.53 16.47 24.27
N GLY A 190 -15.47 17.28 24.29
CA GLY A 190 -14.16 16.97 24.89
C GLY A 190 -14.08 17.40 26.36
N SER A 191 -12.86 17.52 26.89
CA SER A 191 -12.65 17.99 28.26
C SER A 191 -12.96 19.50 28.42
N GLY A 192 -13.65 19.88 29.49
CA GLY A 192 -13.93 21.28 29.80
C GLY A 192 -14.83 21.95 28.75
N ASP A 193 -15.94 21.27 28.43
CA ASP A 193 -17.09 21.76 27.67
C ASP A 193 -16.83 22.19 26.21
N VAL A 194 -15.60 22.00 25.70
CA VAL A 194 -15.24 22.27 24.31
C VAL A 194 -15.88 21.22 23.40
N ARG A 195 -16.81 21.66 22.54
CA ARG A 195 -17.42 20.83 21.48
C ARG A 195 -16.54 20.91 20.23
N ILE A 196 -15.94 19.79 19.83
CA ILE A 196 -14.91 19.72 18.79
C ILE A 196 -15.49 19.05 17.54
N PRO A 197 -15.51 19.73 16.38
CA PRO A 197 -16.01 19.18 15.12
C PRO A 197 -14.91 18.45 14.35
N PHE A 198 -15.07 17.13 14.22
CA PHE A 198 -14.27 16.22 13.42
C PHE A 198 -14.98 15.96 12.08
N GLY A 199 -14.27 16.14 10.96
CA GLY A 199 -14.69 15.56 9.69
C GLY A 199 -14.42 14.05 9.67
N SER A 200 -15.04 13.33 8.73
CA SER A 200 -14.75 11.92 8.42
C SER A 200 -13.24 11.64 8.38
N SER A 201 -12.48 12.40 7.59
CA SER A 201 -11.03 12.23 7.50
C SER A 201 -10.26 12.59 8.78
N ASP A 202 -10.80 13.40 9.71
CA ASP A 202 -10.14 13.57 11.01
C ASP A 202 -10.23 12.29 11.84
N VAL A 203 -11.39 11.62 11.85
CA VAL A 203 -11.56 10.35 12.57
C VAL A 203 -10.77 9.24 11.90
N LYS A 204 -10.76 9.16 10.55
CA LYS A 204 -9.92 8.22 9.79
C LYS A 204 -8.43 8.42 10.05
N ALA A 205 -7.95 9.66 10.12
CA ALA A 205 -6.58 9.99 10.49
C ALA A 205 -6.22 9.46 11.89
N ILE A 206 -7.10 9.69 12.86
CA ILE A 206 -6.89 9.28 14.25
C ILE A 206 -6.88 7.75 14.38
N LEU A 207 -7.78 7.03 13.69
CA LEU A 207 -7.78 5.56 13.63
C LEU A 207 -6.53 5.01 12.91
N THR A 208 -6.14 5.63 11.79
CA THR A 208 -4.92 5.31 11.03
C THR A 208 -3.68 5.45 11.91
N TRP A 209 -3.54 6.57 12.61
CA TRP A 209 -2.43 6.84 13.54
C TRP A 209 -2.43 5.86 14.71
N TYR A 210 -3.60 5.54 15.27
CA TYR A 210 -3.74 4.55 16.34
C TYR A 210 -3.27 3.15 15.90
N MET A 211 -3.70 2.70 14.73
CA MET A 211 -3.29 1.39 14.18
C MET A 211 -1.80 1.36 13.79
N ALA A 212 -1.22 2.49 13.35
CA ALA A 212 0.21 2.61 13.07
C ALA A 212 1.10 2.63 14.32
N THR A 213 0.62 3.16 15.44
CA THR A 213 1.44 3.40 16.66
C THR A 213 1.25 2.34 17.75
N ARG A 214 0.18 1.53 17.68
CA ARG A 214 -0.13 0.50 18.68
C ARG A 214 0.80 -0.71 18.59
N SER A 215 1.78 -0.81 19.50
CA SER A 215 2.76 -1.90 19.60
C SER A 215 2.20 -3.30 19.97
N THR A 216 0.87 -3.49 20.00
CA THR A 216 0.21 -4.74 20.44
C THR A 216 -0.64 -5.40 19.34
N SER A 217 -0.56 -4.92 18.10
CA SER A 217 -1.11 -5.61 16.94
C SER A 217 -0.31 -6.89 16.62
N ILE A 218 -1.01 -8.02 16.50
CA ILE A 218 -0.40 -9.25 15.98
C ILE A 218 -0.40 -9.13 14.45
N ALA A 219 0.67 -8.58 13.90
CA ALA A 219 0.92 -8.57 12.46
C ALA A 219 1.35 -9.98 12.00
N VAL A 220 0.45 -10.69 11.31
CA VAL A 220 0.73 -11.97 10.64
C VAL A 220 0.95 -11.75 9.15
N GLY A 221 1.84 -12.52 8.52
CA GLY A 221 2.15 -12.32 7.11
C GLY A 221 3.09 -13.34 6.48
N LEU A 222 3.11 -13.32 5.14
CA LEU A 222 3.92 -14.18 4.27
C LEU A 222 4.60 -13.38 3.15
N GLY A 223 5.70 -13.91 2.63
CA GLY A 223 6.60 -13.18 1.74
C GLY A 223 7.59 -12.30 2.52
N GLY A 224 8.24 -11.36 1.84
CA GLY A 224 9.24 -10.47 2.43
C GLY A 224 10.00 -9.67 1.38
N ARG A 225 10.65 -8.57 1.80
CA ARG A 225 11.29 -7.62 0.87
C ARG A 225 12.58 -8.18 0.25
N CYS A 226 12.67 -8.10 -1.08
CA CYS A 226 13.93 -8.23 -1.80
C CYS A 226 14.84 -7.01 -1.56
N ASN A 227 15.73 -7.08 -0.56
CA ASN A 227 16.65 -5.99 -0.22
C ASN A 227 17.90 -5.90 -1.16
N PHE A 228 17.90 -6.58 -2.32
CA PHE A 228 19.04 -6.65 -3.23
C PHE A 228 18.83 -5.81 -4.50
N SER A 229 19.72 -4.86 -4.75
CA SER A 229 19.74 -4.09 -6.00
C SER A 229 20.58 -4.77 -7.09
N GLY A 230 19.96 -5.04 -8.25
CA GLY A 230 20.63 -5.53 -9.46
C GLY A 230 20.25 -6.96 -9.86
N SER A 231 20.38 -7.26 -11.15
CA SER A 231 19.88 -8.49 -11.79
C SER A 231 20.48 -9.80 -11.25
N LEU A 232 21.65 -9.75 -10.61
CA LEU A 232 22.29 -10.93 -10.01
C LEU A 232 21.70 -11.31 -8.64
N GLY A 233 20.98 -10.42 -7.96
CA GLY A 233 20.35 -10.69 -6.66
C GLY A 233 18.91 -11.20 -6.73
N MET A 234 18.20 -10.91 -7.83
CA MET A 234 16.76 -11.15 -7.97
C MET A 234 16.35 -12.64 -7.96
N ASN A 235 17.24 -13.55 -8.39
CA ASN A 235 16.97 -15.00 -8.40
C ASN A 235 17.42 -15.72 -7.11
N THR A 236 17.63 -14.99 -6.01
CA THR A 236 17.90 -15.59 -4.69
C THR A 236 16.59 -15.95 -3.98
N SER A 237 16.63 -16.89 -3.03
CA SER A 237 15.46 -17.23 -2.19
C SER A 237 14.90 -16.02 -1.44
N ALA A 238 15.76 -15.06 -1.08
CA ALA A 238 15.40 -13.79 -0.44
C ALA A 238 14.66 -12.79 -1.36
N CYS A 239 14.51 -13.10 -2.65
CA CYS A 239 13.83 -12.27 -3.66
C CYS A 239 12.75 -13.06 -4.44
N ARG A 240 12.25 -14.17 -3.87
CA ARG A 240 11.07 -14.89 -4.39
C ARG A 240 9.73 -14.21 -4.06
N ASP A 241 9.78 -13.15 -3.24
CA ASP A 241 8.64 -12.34 -2.82
C ASP A 241 7.55 -13.24 -2.17
N ALA A 242 6.26 -12.92 -2.33
CA ALA A 242 5.19 -13.84 -1.96
C ALA A 242 5.07 -14.99 -2.98
N ASN A 243 5.11 -16.27 -2.55
CA ASN A 243 4.92 -17.42 -3.45
C ASN A 243 3.49 -17.45 -4.03
N ALA A 244 3.34 -17.73 -5.32
CA ALA A 244 2.03 -17.59 -5.99
C ALA A 244 1.00 -18.64 -5.53
N GLY A 245 1.47 -19.85 -5.18
CA GLY A 245 0.62 -20.88 -4.56
C GLY A 245 0.11 -20.46 -3.20
N ALA A 246 0.98 -19.91 -2.36
CA ALA A 246 0.62 -19.39 -1.05
C ALA A 246 -0.33 -18.19 -1.13
N PHE A 247 -0.06 -17.25 -2.04
CA PHE A 247 -0.95 -16.14 -2.35
C PHE A 247 -2.36 -16.61 -2.73
N HIS A 248 -2.50 -17.58 -3.64
CA HIS A 248 -3.82 -18.10 -4.05
C HIS A 248 -4.58 -18.76 -2.90
N ILE A 249 -3.88 -19.47 -2.02
CA ILE A 249 -4.46 -20.07 -0.80
C ILE A 249 -5.00 -18.99 0.12
N VAL A 250 -4.21 -17.94 0.44
CA VAL A 250 -4.68 -16.84 1.30
C VAL A 250 -5.85 -16.10 0.66
N LEU A 251 -5.71 -15.67 -0.60
CA LEU A 251 -6.75 -14.98 -1.37
C LEU A 251 -8.10 -15.75 -1.33
N SER A 252 -8.06 -17.05 -1.62
CA SER A 252 -9.25 -17.90 -1.72
C SER A 252 -9.85 -18.28 -0.36
N ASN A 253 -9.02 -18.41 0.70
CA ASN A 253 -9.54 -18.70 2.03
C ASN A 253 -10.09 -17.44 2.71
N MET A 254 -9.32 -16.34 2.76
CA MET A 254 -9.70 -15.12 3.47
C MET A 254 -10.99 -14.51 2.88
N LEU A 255 -10.98 -14.15 1.60
CA LEU A 255 -12.09 -13.47 0.93
C LEU A 255 -13.17 -14.46 0.46
N GLY A 256 -12.76 -15.66 0.05
CA GLY A 256 -13.66 -16.68 -0.48
C GLY A 256 -14.44 -17.41 0.60
N ARG A 257 -13.79 -17.82 1.70
CA ARG A 257 -14.38 -18.67 2.76
C ARG A 257 -14.65 -17.90 4.05
N ALA A 258 -13.68 -17.18 4.60
CA ALA A 258 -13.79 -16.50 5.90
C ALA A 258 -14.56 -15.16 5.85
N LYS A 259 -14.62 -14.51 4.69
CA LYS A 259 -15.12 -13.13 4.51
C LYS A 259 -14.34 -12.11 5.37
N GLU A 260 -13.04 -12.35 5.49
CA GLU A 260 -12.07 -11.50 6.17
C GLU A 260 -11.13 -10.91 5.11
N GLY A 261 -10.85 -9.60 5.20
CA GLY A 261 -9.94 -8.92 4.28
C GLY A 261 -8.49 -9.04 4.72
N PHE A 262 -7.56 -8.53 3.90
CA PHE A 262 -6.13 -8.49 4.25
C PHE A 262 -5.41 -7.41 3.44
N ILE A 263 -4.13 -7.20 3.73
CA ILE A 263 -3.33 -6.11 3.19
C ILE A 263 -2.25 -6.70 2.28
N ILE A 264 -2.01 -6.05 1.14
CA ILE A 264 -0.89 -6.37 0.25
C ILE A 264 -0.04 -5.14 0.00
N ASP A 265 1.26 -5.33 -0.25
CA ASP A 265 2.03 -4.34 -1.00
C ASP A 265 1.72 -4.52 -2.49
N VAL A 266 1.17 -3.50 -3.14
CA VAL A 266 0.86 -3.54 -4.58
C VAL A 266 2.07 -3.26 -5.48
N ALA A 267 3.17 -2.80 -4.91
CA ALA A 267 4.39 -2.46 -5.62
C ALA A 267 5.52 -3.47 -5.35
N ARG A 268 6.43 -3.62 -6.33
CA ARG A 268 7.72 -4.32 -6.20
C ARG A 268 8.89 -3.34 -6.17
N ALA A 269 8.66 -2.17 -5.56
CA ALA A 269 9.53 -1.02 -5.65
C ALA A 269 10.33 -0.83 -4.35
N ALA A 270 11.21 0.18 -4.36
CA ALA A 270 11.77 0.68 -3.11
C ALA A 270 10.68 1.28 -2.20
N GLU A 271 9.58 1.77 -2.79
CA GLU A 271 8.37 2.27 -2.14
C GLU A 271 7.47 1.13 -1.66
N ILE A 272 6.84 1.28 -0.49
CA ILE A 272 5.88 0.33 0.08
C ILE A 272 4.48 0.93 0.03
N TRP A 273 3.56 0.29 -0.69
CA TRP A 273 2.18 0.75 -0.87
C TRP A 273 1.18 -0.28 -0.33
N ASN A 274 0.92 -0.19 0.98
CA ASN A 274 -0.04 -1.05 1.69
C ASN A 274 -1.48 -0.73 1.29
N GLN A 275 -2.15 -1.66 0.62
CA GLN A 275 -3.55 -1.51 0.19
C GLN A 275 -4.45 -2.58 0.80
N PRO A 276 -5.64 -2.24 1.32
CA PRO A 276 -6.59 -3.22 1.87
C PRO A 276 -7.39 -3.90 0.74
N VAL A 277 -7.19 -5.20 0.61
CA VAL A 277 -7.90 -6.06 -0.34
C VAL A 277 -9.26 -6.45 0.23
N TYR A 278 -10.31 -6.22 -0.56
CA TYR A 278 -11.69 -6.51 -0.19
C TYR A 278 -12.39 -7.51 -1.10
N GLY A 279 -11.76 -7.94 -2.19
CA GLY A 279 -12.32 -8.99 -3.04
C GLY A 279 -11.36 -9.53 -4.09
N PHE A 280 -11.78 -10.60 -4.75
CA PHE A 280 -11.09 -11.20 -5.88
C PHE A 280 -12.02 -11.98 -6.80
N ARG A 281 -11.54 -12.21 -8.03
CA ARG A 281 -12.10 -13.15 -9.00
C ARG A 281 -10.98 -13.88 -9.73
N SER A 282 -10.85 -15.18 -9.49
CA SER A 282 -9.95 -16.07 -10.21
C SER A 282 -10.67 -16.74 -11.39
N ARG A 283 -9.92 -16.97 -12.47
CA ARG A 283 -10.29 -17.89 -13.56
C ARG A 283 -9.15 -18.84 -13.87
N GLU A 284 -9.51 -20.08 -14.15
CA GLU A 284 -8.61 -21.05 -14.77
C GLU A 284 -8.43 -20.70 -16.26
N LEU A 285 -7.20 -20.75 -16.75
CA LEU A 285 -6.85 -20.52 -18.16
C LEU A 285 -6.48 -21.82 -18.88
N SER A 286 -5.74 -22.71 -18.21
CA SER A 286 -5.37 -24.03 -18.73
C SER A 286 -4.89 -24.95 -17.61
N ARG A 287 -4.80 -26.26 -17.93
CA ARG A 287 -4.14 -27.27 -17.09
C ARG A 287 -3.09 -28.01 -17.91
N GLN A 288 -1.99 -28.39 -17.26
CA GLN A 288 -0.89 -29.14 -17.88
C GLN A 288 -0.26 -30.12 -16.88
N GLY A 289 0.62 -31.00 -17.35
CA GLY A 289 1.47 -31.81 -16.46
C GLY A 289 2.57 -30.96 -15.80
N ALA A 290 3.21 -31.49 -14.76
CA ALA A 290 4.33 -30.81 -14.10
C ALA A 290 5.47 -30.49 -15.09
N SER A 291 5.95 -29.25 -15.10
CA SER A 291 7.06 -28.78 -15.92
C SER A 291 8.41 -29.03 -15.24
N PRO A 292 9.52 -28.96 -16.00
CA PRO A 292 10.84 -28.88 -15.39
C PRO A 292 10.92 -27.66 -14.46
N GLY A 293 11.28 -27.87 -13.20
CA GLY A 293 11.35 -26.81 -12.17
C GLY A 293 10.18 -26.74 -11.19
N ALA A 294 9.05 -27.40 -11.45
CA ALA A 294 7.91 -27.43 -10.53
C ALA A 294 8.25 -28.07 -9.17
N ALA A 295 7.52 -27.71 -8.10
CA ALA A 295 7.73 -28.24 -6.75
C ALA A 295 7.84 -29.78 -6.68
N PRO A 296 8.72 -30.35 -5.83
CA PRO A 296 8.86 -31.80 -5.69
C PRO A 296 7.56 -32.48 -5.28
N GLY A 297 7.07 -33.38 -6.14
CA GLY A 297 5.81 -34.11 -5.96
C GLY A 297 4.63 -33.59 -6.78
N THR A 298 4.77 -32.43 -7.43
CA THR A 298 3.76 -31.89 -8.37
C THR A 298 3.47 -32.88 -9.49
N ARG A 299 2.19 -33.01 -9.82
CA ARG A 299 1.65 -33.87 -10.89
C ARG A 299 0.90 -33.08 -11.94
N GLN A 300 0.24 -32.00 -11.54
CA GLN A 300 -0.55 -31.14 -12.39
C GLN A 300 -0.23 -29.69 -12.09
N GLU A 301 -0.22 -28.88 -13.14
CA GLU A 301 -0.16 -27.43 -13.06
C GLU A 301 -1.47 -26.84 -13.56
N ILE A 302 -1.90 -25.75 -12.92
CA ILE A 302 -3.08 -24.98 -13.32
C ILE A 302 -2.64 -23.54 -13.53
N ILE A 303 -2.82 -23.03 -14.75
CA ILE A 303 -2.57 -21.62 -15.06
C ILE A 303 -3.80 -20.82 -14.64
N VAL A 304 -3.60 -19.89 -13.71
CA VAL A 304 -4.67 -19.08 -13.10
C VAL A 304 -4.40 -17.61 -13.39
N GLU A 305 -5.47 -16.89 -13.65
CA GLU A 305 -5.49 -15.43 -13.62
C GLU A 305 -6.45 -14.98 -12.53
N SER A 306 -6.08 -13.98 -11.73
CA SER A 306 -6.91 -13.43 -10.67
C SER A 306 -6.91 -11.92 -10.70
N GLU A 307 -8.09 -11.35 -10.86
CA GLU A 307 -8.34 -9.94 -10.55
C GLU A 307 -8.52 -9.80 -9.03
N VAL A 308 -7.87 -8.81 -8.44
CA VAL A 308 -7.88 -8.50 -7.00
C VAL A 308 -8.36 -7.06 -6.83
N TYR A 309 -9.37 -6.85 -5.99
CA TYR A 309 -10.00 -5.54 -5.76
C TYR A 309 -9.56 -4.96 -4.41
N TYR A 310 -9.09 -3.71 -4.43
CA TYR A 310 -8.59 -2.97 -3.27
C TYR A 310 -9.07 -1.50 -3.32
N THR A 311 -9.04 -0.81 -2.18
CA THR A 311 -9.32 0.64 -2.15
C THR A 311 -8.03 1.43 -2.28
N VAL A 312 -8.09 2.61 -2.89
CA VAL A 312 -6.94 3.50 -3.12
C VAL A 312 -7.05 4.80 -2.33
N GLU A 313 -5.96 5.56 -2.28
CA GLU A 313 -5.83 6.82 -1.57
C GLU A 313 -6.70 7.94 -2.14
N VAL A 314 -7.16 8.86 -1.27
CA VAL A 314 -7.98 10.03 -1.62
C VAL A 314 -7.57 11.25 -0.78
N GLU A 315 -7.61 12.47 -1.33
CA GLU A 315 -7.37 13.69 -0.52
C GLU A 315 -8.46 13.87 0.57
N PRO A 316 -8.15 14.39 1.76
CA PRO A 316 -9.03 14.37 2.93
C PRO A 316 -10.40 15.02 2.71
N GLN A 317 -11.45 14.44 3.28
CA GLN A 317 -12.85 14.89 3.11
C GLN A 317 -13.54 15.15 4.46
N TRP A 318 -14.38 16.18 4.50
CA TRP A 318 -15.23 16.44 5.67
C TRP A 318 -16.32 15.38 5.83
N ASN A 319 -16.98 15.00 4.74
CA ASN A 319 -18.01 13.97 4.75
C ASN A 319 -17.41 12.59 4.42
N ALA A 320 -18.02 11.52 4.92
CA ALA A 320 -17.75 10.16 4.47
C ALA A 320 -17.98 10.04 2.96
N LEU A 321 -17.22 9.17 2.28
CA LEU A 321 -17.42 8.90 0.85
C LEU A 321 -18.64 8.00 0.63
N GLY A 322 -18.89 7.08 1.57
CA GLY A 322 -19.91 6.05 1.48
C GLY A 322 -19.50 4.92 0.53
N GLN A 323 -20.09 3.75 0.73
CA GLN A 323 -19.78 2.52 -0.04
C GLN A 323 -20.35 2.54 -1.48
N ARG A 324 -20.55 3.71 -2.09
CA ARG A 324 -21.08 3.83 -3.45
C ARG A 324 -19.97 3.70 -4.49
N LEU A 325 -20.06 2.63 -5.28
CA LEU A 325 -19.23 2.34 -6.46
C LEU A 325 -19.23 3.46 -7.54
N GLU A 326 -20.10 4.47 -7.40
CA GLU A 326 -20.15 5.68 -8.23
C GLU A 326 -18.92 6.61 -8.03
N ARG A 327 -18.07 6.36 -7.01
CA ARG A 327 -16.81 7.07 -6.79
C ARG A 327 -15.60 6.15 -7.04
N PRO A 328 -14.59 6.56 -7.85
CA PRO A 328 -13.46 5.71 -8.24
C PRO A 328 -12.38 5.60 -7.15
N ALA A 329 -12.78 5.40 -5.89
CA ALA A 329 -11.90 5.19 -4.74
C ALA A 329 -11.48 3.71 -4.58
N VAL A 330 -11.86 2.87 -5.54
CA VAL A 330 -11.49 1.45 -5.66
C VAL A 330 -10.72 1.22 -6.96
N ASN A 331 -9.81 0.25 -6.95
CA ASN A 331 -9.04 -0.16 -8.11
C ASN A 331 -8.93 -1.69 -8.16
N SER A 332 -8.45 -2.24 -9.27
CA SER A 332 -8.12 -3.66 -9.39
C SER A 332 -6.74 -3.89 -10.02
N ILE A 333 -6.15 -5.03 -9.67
CA ILE A 333 -4.91 -5.52 -10.26
C ILE A 333 -5.09 -6.97 -10.70
N VAL A 334 -4.55 -7.31 -11.87
CA VAL A 334 -4.64 -8.67 -12.44
C VAL A 334 -3.29 -9.37 -12.30
N TYR A 335 -3.30 -10.50 -11.61
CA TYR A 335 -2.14 -11.37 -11.46
C TYR A 335 -2.35 -12.68 -12.22
N ARG A 336 -1.39 -13.06 -13.06
CA ARG A 336 -1.33 -14.37 -13.73
C ARG A 336 -0.19 -15.21 -13.17
N TYR A 337 -0.49 -16.45 -12.81
CA TYR A 337 0.44 -17.37 -12.15
C TYR A 337 0.09 -18.83 -12.42
N ARG A 338 1.08 -19.69 -12.18
CA ARG A 338 1.00 -21.16 -12.22
C ARG A 338 0.80 -21.67 -10.79
N LEU A 339 -0.18 -22.53 -10.58
CA LEU A 339 -0.36 -23.31 -9.35
C LEU A 339 0.15 -24.72 -9.55
N GLU A 340 0.83 -25.25 -8.54
CA GLU A 340 1.48 -26.56 -8.59
C GLU A 340 0.77 -27.52 -7.63
N LEU A 341 0.14 -28.57 -8.18
CA LEU A 341 -0.71 -29.51 -7.44
C LEU A 341 -0.09 -30.90 -7.35
N ASP A 342 -0.16 -31.51 -6.17
CA ASP A 342 0.21 -32.92 -5.97
C ASP A 342 -0.88 -33.92 -6.43
N ALA A 343 -0.60 -35.21 -6.25
CA ALA A 343 -1.50 -36.31 -6.62
C ALA A 343 -2.85 -36.33 -5.85
N GLN A 344 -3.01 -35.51 -4.81
CA GLN A 344 -4.24 -35.38 -4.01
C GLN A 344 -4.99 -34.07 -4.32
N GLY A 345 -4.53 -33.31 -5.32
CA GLY A 345 -5.07 -32.02 -5.73
C GLY A 345 -4.75 -30.87 -4.76
N GLN A 346 -3.80 -31.09 -3.83
CA GLN A 346 -3.34 -30.05 -2.91
C GLN A 346 -2.35 -29.15 -3.63
N ILE A 347 -2.52 -27.83 -3.51
CA ILE A 347 -1.52 -26.86 -3.95
C ILE A 347 -0.29 -26.99 -3.04
N ARG A 348 0.92 -27.02 -3.62
CA ARG A 348 2.21 -27.20 -2.92
C ARG A 348 3.23 -26.10 -3.19
N GLY A 349 2.98 -25.29 -4.20
CA GLY A 349 3.86 -24.26 -4.74
C GLY A 349 3.16 -23.48 -5.82
N GLY A 350 3.89 -22.59 -6.49
CA GLY A 350 3.37 -21.80 -7.59
C GLY A 350 4.24 -20.61 -7.96
N GLU A 351 4.31 -20.35 -9.26
CA GLU A 351 5.22 -19.40 -9.88
C GLU A 351 4.45 -18.27 -10.58
N TRP A 352 4.97 -17.04 -10.52
CA TRP A 352 4.38 -15.89 -11.20
C TRP A 352 4.76 -15.85 -12.68
N LEU A 353 3.76 -15.72 -13.56
CA LEU A 353 3.96 -15.72 -15.01
C LEU A 353 4.10 -14.30 -15.57
N GLN A 354 4.31 -13.33 -14.69
CA GLN A 354 4.44 -11.90 -14.97
C GLN A 354 5.34 -11.24 -13.91
N GLU A 355 5.94 -10.09 -14.27
CA GLU A 355 6.86 -9.36 -13.38
C GLU A 355 6.15 -8.64 -12.22
N SER A 356 4.87 -8.27 -12.38
CA SER A 356 4.06 -7.65 -11.33
C SER A 356 3.39 -8.70 -10.44
N ARG A 357 3.72 -8.67 -9.15
CA ARG A 357 3.27 -9.56 -8.06
C ARG A 357 3.39 -8.79 -6.74
N PRO A 358 2.66 -9.15 -5.67
CA PRO A 358 2.84 -8.50 -4.37
C PRO A 358 4.14 -8.98 -3.69
N ASP A 359 4.88 -8.06 -3.06
CA ASP A 359 6.12 -8.40 -2.32
C ASP A 359 5.82 -9.20 -1.05
N PHE A 360 4.74 -8.85 -0.33
CA PHE A 360 4.26 -9.53 0.86
C PHE A 360 2.75 -9.34 1.07
N LEU A 361 2.13 -10.26 1.81
CA LEU A 361 0.74 -10.18 2.28
C LEU A 361 0.76 -10.17 3.81
N TRP A 362 -0.11 -9.38 4.43
CA TRP A 362 -0.22 -9.34 5.89
C TRP A 362 -1.63 -8.96 6.39
N LEU A 363 -1.86 -9.19 7.68
CA LEU A 363 -3.07 -8.81 8.41
C LEU A 363 -2.69 -8.29 9.79
N GLN A 364 -3.35 -7.23 10.22
CA GLN A 364 -3.32 -6.70 11.58
C GLN A 364 -4.77 -6.54 12.05
N GLN A 365 -5.12 -7.25 13.13
CA GLN A 365 -6.41 -7.13 13.80
C GLN A 365 -6.31 -6.12 14.95
N HIS A 366 -7.37 -5.33 15.16
CA HIS A 366 -7.48 -4.32 16.20
C HIS A 366 -7.62 -4.94 17.59
N ASN A 367 -8.38 -6.04 17.70
CA ASN A 367 -8.65 -6.76 18.96
C ASN A 367 -9.25 -5.89 20.08
N GLY A 368 -9.96 -4.81 19.73
CA GLY A 368 -10.63 -3.91 20.67
C GLY A 368 -9.71 -2.83 21.25
N PHE A 369 -10.28 -1.69 21.63
CA PHE A 369 -9.55 -0.56 22.21
C PHE A 369 -8.94 -0.94 23.56
N SER A 370 -7.69 -0.51 23.82
CA SER A 370 -7.01 -0.76 25.10
C SER A 370 -7.52 0.16 26.22
N ASP A 371 -7.22 -0.18 27.47
CA ASP A 371 -7.58 0.62 28.64
C ASP A 371 -6.88 1.99 28.73
N GLU A 372 -5.96 2.28 27.82
CA GLU A 372 -5.18 3.52 27.75
C GLU A 372 -6.06 4.76 27.47
N ALA A 373 -5.65 5.91 28.02
CA ALA A 373 -6.39 7.16 27.87
C ALA A 373 -6.58 7.57 26.39
N ASN A 374 -5.56 7.36 25.54
CA ASN A 374 -5.65 7.63 24.11
C ASN A 374 -6.69 6.72 23.44
N ALA A 375 -6.61 5.40 23.68
CA ALA A 375 -7.51 4.42 23.08
C ALA A 375 -8.98 4.69 23.46
N LYS A 376 -9.27 5.00 24.73
CA LYS A 376 -10.61 5.38 25.20
C LYS A 376 -11.11 6.71 24.61
N ALA A 377 -10.22 7.68 24.41
CA ALA A 377 -10.59 8.93 23.75
C ALA A 377 -10.96 8.71 22.28
N ILE A 378 -10.16 7.91 21.57
CA ILE A 378 -10.37 7.53 20.17
C ILE A 378 -11.64 6.70 20.01
N GLU A 379 -11.90 5.75 20.92
CA GLU A 379 -13.14 4.98 20.96
C GLU A 379 -14.38 5.89 21.10
N LYS A 380 -14.35 6.87 22.01
CA LYS A 380 -15.47 7.81 22.18
C LYS A 380 -15.72 8.64 20.92
N ILE A 381 -14.67 9.07 20.22
CA ILE A 381 -14.80 9.80 18.94
C ILE A 381 -15.37 8.88 17.85
N PHE A 382 -14.82 7.68 17.69
CA PHE A 382 -15.23 6.71 16.68
C PHE A 382 -16.67 6.20 16.86
N ARG A 383 -17.09 5.91 18.10
CA ARG A 383 -18.48 5.55 18.39
C ARG A 383 -19.43 6.71 18.08
N ALA A 384 -19.04 7.95 18.37
CA ALA A 384 -19.87 9.11 18.05
C ALA A 384 -19.99 9.38 16.53
N SER A 385 -19.02 8.94 15.71
CA SER A 385 -19.06 9.08 14.24
C SER A 385 -19.67 7.87 13.50
N THR A 386 -20.20 6.88 14.22
CA THR A 386 -20.82 5.66 13.66
C THR A 386 -22.22 5.38 14.20
N LEU A 387 -22.85 6.39 14.82
CA LEU A 387 -24.27 6.46 15.22
C LEU A 387 -25.09 7.24 14.19
#